data_AF-A0A497N1G4-F1
#
_entry.id   AF-A0A497N1G4-F1
#
_cell.length_a   1.000
_cell.length_b   1.000
_cell.length_c   1.000
_cell.angle_alpha   90.00
_cell.angle_beta   90.00
_cell.angle_gamma   90.00
#
_symmetry.space_group_name_H-M   'P 1'
#
loop_
_entity.id
_entity.type
_entity.pdbx_description
1 polymer ?
#
loop_
_entity_poly.entity_id
_entity_poly.type
_entity_poly.pdbx_seq_one_letter_code
_entity_poly.pdbx_strand_id
1 'polypeptide(L)'
;MKQFNLKKFEKYLSSLYGGKVKILSFEGLGKKVKRKKQLKEFGYGKPYFLTFTIKGRKYSTVFQTMKPDSFGHENVWDRAQNIIFAYLTYNKLPKHAKSLDAGIITKDGNFRSLSNLQEFFILVERVKGREYFHDLEEIVKKGSLEELDLERCKALSHYLAKIHSRRKNAPSLYVRRIRELIGHGECIMGLLDNYPEKLDFTSWDELLKIEKLCVDWRWKIKGKTYRLCQVHGDFHPWNILFQEGVKFRVLDRSRGEWGEAADDLSSLTINYLFFPLQAFGKVNEPFKTLFRIFMEEYLRKTGDEEVLKVIQPFYAWRGL
;
A
#
# COMPACT_ATOMS: atom_id res chain seq x y z
N MET A 1 13.72 -5.30 -17.24
CA MET A 1 13.45 -3.88 -17.58
C MET A 1 14.25 -3.55 -18.84
N LYS A 2 13.63 -2.93 -19.86
CA LYS A 2 14.35 -2.57 -21.10
C LYS A 2 15.46 -1.56 -20.79
N GLN A 3 16.60 -1.72 -21.46
CA GLN A 3 17.80 -0.90 -21.35
C GLN A 3 17.50 0.59 -21.56
N PHE A 4 18.14 1.47 -20.78
CA PHE A 4 18.08 2.93 -20.94
C PHE A 4 18.48 3.32 -22.36
N ASN A 5 17.65 4.13 -23.05
CA ASN A 5 17.87 4.50 -24.44
C ASN A 5 18.17 6.00 -24.58
N LEU A 6 19.42 6.32 -24.91
CA LEU A 6 19.89 7.69 -25.07
C LEU A 6 19.13 8.48 -26.14
N LYS A 7 18.73 7.86 -27.25
CA LYS A 7 17.96 8.56 -28.31
C LYS A 7 16.57 8.97 -27.81
N LYS A 8 15.94 8.11 -27.00
CA LYS A 8 14.64 8.44 -26.38
C LYS A 8 14.79 9.56 -25.36
N PHE A 9 15.89 9.56 -24.61
CA PHE A 9 16.20 10.62 -23.66
C PHE A 9 16.51 11.96 -24.35
N GLU A 10 17.27 11.96 -25.45
CA GLU A 10 17.49 13.14 -26.31
C GLU A 10 16.17 13.73 -26.83
N LYS A 11 15.25 12.87 -27.29
CA LYS A 11 13.93 13.30 -27.74
C LYS A 11 13.14 13.97 -26.61
N TYR A 12 13.17 13.39 -25.41
CA TYR A 12 12.52 13.96 -24.24
C TYR A 12 13.12 15.31 -23.85
N LEU A 13 14.45 15.44 -23.75
CA LEU A 13 15.10 16.71 -23.46
C LEU A 13 14.75 17.75 -24.54
N SER A 14 14.68 17.34 -25.80
CA SER A 14 14.30 18.24 -26.89
C SER A 14 12.88 18.78 -26.72
N SER A 15 11.96 17.93 -26.24
CA SER A 15 10.59 18.33 -25.90
C SER A 15 10.56 19.26 -24.70
N LEU A 16 11.32 18.97 -23.64
CA LEU A 16 11.38 19.77 -22.40
C LEU A 16 11.91 21.18 -22.67
N TYR A 17 12.91 21.33 -23.53
CA TYR A 17 13.55 22.61 -23.81
C TYR A 17 13.07 23.31 -25.09
N GLY A 18 12.11 22.75 -25.83
CA GLY A 18 11.58 23.36 -27.05
C GLY A 18 12.61 23.53 -28.18
N GLY A 19 13.57 22.60 -28.30
CA GLY A 19 14.63 22.69 -29.30
C GLY A 19 15.46 21.42 -29.42
N LYS A 20 16.15 21.24 -30.56
CA LYS A 20 16.96 20.04 -30.79
C LYS A 20 18.10 19.93 -29.77
N VAL A 21 18.05 18.88 -28.96
CA VAL A 21 19.09 18.51 -28.00
C VAL A 21 20.05 17.51 -28.63
N LYS A 22 21.35 17.68 -28.35
CA LYS A 22 22.40 16.67 -28.63
C LYS A 22 23.16 16.38 -27.34
N ILE A 23 23.14 15.13 -26.89
CA ILE A 23 23.90 14.70 -25.70
C ILE A 23 25.38 14.62 -26.07
N LEU A 24 26.23 15.27 -25.28
CA LEU A 24 27.69 15.26 -25.42
C LEU A 24 28.33 14.16 -24.56
N SER A 25 27.85 14.02 -23.32
CA SER A 25 28.28 13.00 -22.35
C SER A 25 27.15 12.61 -21.40
N PHE A 26 27.21 11.38 -20.89
CA PHE A 26 26.32 10.83 -19.87
C PHE A 26 27.12 9.83 -19.03
N GLU A 27 27.64 10.28 -17.89
CA GLU A 27 28.69 9.59 -17.13
C GLU A 27 28.27 9.37 -15.69
N GLY A 28 28.49 8.17 -15.13
CA GLY A 28 28.17 7.89 -13.74
C GLY A 28 29.06 8.66 -12.77
N LEU A 29 28.48 9.18 -11.69
CA LEU A 29 29.21 9.91 -10.66
C LEU A 29 30.26 8.98 -10.00
N GLY A 30 31.53 9.35 -10.06
CA GLY A 30 32.65 8.59 -9.46
C GLY A 30 33.40 7.59 -10.36
N LYS A 31 33.04 7.43 -11.64
CA LYS A 31 33.85 6.65 -12.62
C LYS A 31 33.99 7.40 -13.95
N LYS A 32 35.24 7.75 -14.33
CA LYS A 32 35.56 8.25 -15.68
C LYS A 32 35.40 7.11 -16.69
N VAL A 33 34.25 7.01 -17.36
CA VAL A 33 34.05 6.02 -18.42
C VAL A 33 34.47 6.63 -19.75
N LYS A 34 35.60 6.18 -20.32
CA LYS A 34 36.01 6.54 -21.68
C LYS A 34 34.98 6.04 -22.69
N ARG A 35 34.64 6.90 -23.65
CA ARG A 35 33.73 6.65 -24.79
C ARG A 35 34.00 5.29 -25.44
N LYS A 36 32.90 4.62 -25.80
CA LYS A 36 32.79 3.35 -26.57
C LYS A 36 32.98 2.06 -25.75
N LYS A 37 31.92 1.63 -25.09
CA LYS A 37 31.40 0.25 -25.17
C LYS A 37 29.97 0.25 -24.60
N GLN A 38 29.14 -0.63 -25.17
CA GLN A 38 27.69 -0.66 -25.01
C GLN A 38 27.21 -0.48 -23.56
N LEU A 39 26.08 0.23 -23.45
CA LEU A 39 25.38 0.63 -22.24
C LEU A 39 24.77 -0.56 -21.46
N LYS A 40 25.50 -1.65 -21.20
CA LYS A 40 24.97 -2.84 -20.50
C LYS A 40 24.99 -2.73 -18.97
N GLU A 41 25.57 -1.68 -18.39
CA GLU A 41 25.71 -1.48 -16.93
C GLU A 41 24.91 -0.28 -16.37
N PHE A 42 23.78 0.08 -16.97
CA PHE A 42 22.96 1.20 -16.47
C PHE A 42 22.06 0.72 -15.32
N GLY A 43 22.53 0.95 -14.10
CA GLY A 43 21.78 0.66 -12.88
C GLY A 43 20.91 1.85 -12.47
N TYR A 44 19.66 1.56 -12.09
CA TYR A 44 18.80 2.48 -11.34
C TYR A 44 19.42 2.81 -9.97
N GLY A 45 19.15 3.99 -9.42
CA GLY A 45 19.64 4.38 -8.09
C GLY A 45 20.99 5.12 -8.06
N LYS A 46 21.63 5.36 -9.20
CA LYS A 46 22.90 6.10 -9.28
C LYS A 46 22.73 7.45 -10.00
N PRO A 47 23.39 8.52 -9.55
CA PRO A 47 23.43 9.78 -10.28
C PRO A 47 24.36 9.72 -11.49
N TYR A 48 23.97 10.39 -12.57
CA TYR A 48 24.73 10.51 -13.81
C TYR A 48 24.90 11.98 -14.18
N PHE A 49 26.14 12.42 -14.44
CA PHE A 49 26.41 13.70 -15.06
C PHE A 49 26.02 13.65 -16.53
N LEU A 50 25.12 14.55 -16.91
CA LEU A 50 24.65 14.72 -18.26
C LEU A 50 25.14 16.07 -18.78
N THR A 51 25.82 16.05 -19.91
CA THR A 51 26.16 17.29 -20.65
C THR A 51 25.53 17.22 -22.03
N PHE A 52 24.88 18.30 -22.46
CA PHE A 52 24.21 18.38 -23.75
C PHE A 52 24.23 19.79 -24.32
N THR A 53 23.87 19.93 -25.59
CA THR A 53 23.76 21.24 -26.25
C THR A 53 22.36 21.49 -26.78
N ILE A 54 21.90 22.74 -26.66
CA ILE A 54 20.70 23.26 -27.32
C ILE A 54 21.11 24.50 -28.10
N LYS A 55 20.86 24.53 -29.43
CA LYS A 55 21.22 25.67 -30.30
C LYS A 55 22.66 26.18 -30.07
N GLY A 56 23.62 25.26 -29.90
CA GLY A 56 25.04 25.57 -29.65
C GLY A 56 25.42 25.91 -28.20
N ARG A 57 24.46 26.21 -27.30
CA ARG A 57 24.73 26.45 -25.87
C ARG A 57 24.86 25.13 -25.12
N LYS A 58 25.85 25.04 -24.23
CA LYS A 58 26.16 23.84 -23.44
C LYS A 58 25.46 23.90 -22.08
N TYR A 59 24.85 22.79 -21.69
CA TYR A 59 24.18 22.58 -20.41
C TYR A 59 24.81 21.39 -19.68
N SER A 60 24.87 21.46 -18.36
CA SER A 60 25.38 20.40 -17.49
C SER A 60 24.38 20.16 -16.37
N THR A 61 23.90 18.92 -16.24
CA THR A 61 22.87 18.53 -15.28
C THR A 61 23.18 17.17 -14.67
N VAL A 62 22.41 16.77 -13.67
CA VAL A 62 22.51 15.43 -13.07
C VAL A 62 21.19 14.70 -13.29
N PHE A 63 21.25 13.54 -13.92
CA PHE A 63 20.12 12.62 -14.04
C PHE A 63 20.17 11.59 -12.91
N GLN A 64 19.07 11.41 -12.20
CA GLN A 64 18.97 10.47 -11.08
C GLN A 64 17.71 9.61 -11.20
N THR A 65 17.81 8.38 -10.70
CA THR A 65 16.67 7.48 -10.46
C THR A 65 16.84 6.88 -9.09
N MET A 66 15.77 6.31 -8.51
CA MET A 66 15.84 5.59 -7.24
C MET A 66 15.74 4.08 -7.49
N LYS A 67 16.53 3.29 -6.75
CA LYS A 67 16.42 1.83 -6.72
C LYS A 67 15.52 1.39 -5.56
N PRO A 68 14.90 0.21 -5.63
CA PRO A 68 14.25 -0.39 -4.45
C PRO A 68 15.26 -0.67 -3.33
N ASP A 69 14.86 -0.44 -2.09
CA ASP A 69 15.60 -0.80 -0.87
C ASP A 69 14.64 -0.97 0.34
N SER A 70 15.18 -1.33 1.51
CA SER A 70 14.43 -1.65 2.73
C SER A 70 14.11 -0.47 3.63
N PHE A 71 14.38 0.77 3.20
CA PHE A 71 14.10 1.99 3.95
C PHE A 71 12.72 2.57 3.63
N GLY A 72 11.85 1.80 2.99
CA GLY A 72 10.55 2.27 2.52
C GLY A 72 10.53 2.61 1.04
N HIS A 73 11.50 2.16 0.24
CA HIS A 73 11.55 2.42 -1.22
C HIS A 73 11.21 1.18 -2.06
N GLU A 74 10.64 0.13 -1.46
CA GLU A 74 10.40 -1.15 -2.13
C GLU A 74 9.51 -1.00 -3.36
N ASN A 75 8.43 -0.22 -3.27
CA ASN A 75 7.45 -0.05 -4.33
C ASN A 75 7.76 1.13 -5.24
N VAL A 76 7.16 1.11 -6.44
CA VAL A 76 7.34 2.19 -7.42
C VAL A 76 6.74 3.50 -6.90
N TRP A 77 5.62 3.45 -6.21
CA TRP A 77 4.94 4.64 -5.66
C TRP A 77 5.74 5.31 -4.54
N ASP A 78 6.45 4.55 -3.69
CA ASP A 78 7.31 5.17 -2.67
C ASP A 78 8.41 6.03 -3.29
N ARG A 79 9.02 5.51 -4.36
CA ARG A 79 10.05 6.23 -5.10
C ARG A 79 9.45 7.41 -5.87
N ALA A 80 8.22 7.28 -6.36
CA ALA A 80 7.52 8.39 -6.98
C ALA A 80 7.28 9.52 -5.98
N GLN A 81 6.81 9.21 -4.76
CA GLN A 81 6.62 10.19 -3.68
C GLN A 81 7.88 11.02 -3.44
N ASN A 82 9.04 10.36 -3.28
CA ASN A 82 10.31 11.05 -3.07
C ASN A 82 10.73 11.95 -4.25
N ILE A 83 10.57 11.48 -5.48
CA ILE A 83 10.91 12.24 -6.68
C ILE A 83 9.99 13.44 -6.86
N ILE A 84 8.69 13.28 -6.62
CA ILE A 84 7.70 14.37 -6.68
C ILE A 84 7.99 15.39 -5.58
N PHE A 85 8.24 14.93 -4.36
CA PHE A 85 8.58 15.81 -3.25
C PHE A 85 9.84 16.64 -3.55
N ALA A 86 10.91 16.00 -4.03
CA ALA A 86 12.13 16.69 -4.45
C ALA A 86 11.84 17.74 -5.55
N TYR A 87 11.05 17.36 -6.57
CA TYR A 87 10.69 18.25 -7.67
C TYR A 87 9.97 19.51 -7.19
N LEU A 88 8.97 19.34 -6.31
CA LEU A 88 8.11 20.43 -5.83
C LEU A 88 8.78 21.33 -4.76
N THR A 89 9.85 20.86 -4.10
CA THR A 89 10.45 21.57 -2.96
C THR A 89 11.86 22.11 -3.19
N TYR A 90 12.68 21.49 -4.04
CA TYR A 90 14.08 21.90 -4.24
C TYR A 90 14.23 23.38 -4.61
N ASN A 91 13.34 23.89 -5.47
CA ASN A 91 13.39 25.27 -5.94
C ASN A 91 12.89 26.30 -4.90
N LYS A 92 12.27 25.84 -3.80
CA LYS A 92 11.76 26.69 -2.72
C LYS A 92 12.81 26.97 -1.64
N LEU A 93 13.87 26.18 -1.56
CA LEU A 93 14.95 26.34 -0.58
C LEU A 93 16.11 27.15 -1.17
N PRO A 94 16.47 28.33 -0.59
CA PRO A 94 17.61 29.11 -1.07
C PRO A 94 18.92 28.31 -1.06
N LYS A 95 19.79 28.56 -2.05
CA LYS A 95 21.09 27.89 -2.25
C LYS A 95 21.01 26.37 -2.48
N HIS A 96 19.81 25.80 -2.66
CA HIS A 96 19.66 24.40 -3.07
C HIS A 96 19.82 24.23 -4.58
N ALA A 97 20.24 23.04 -5.02
CA ALA A 97 20.27 22.70 -6.44
C ALA A 97 18.85 22.78 -7.02
N LYS A 98 18.71 23.47 -8.16
CA LYS A 98 17.41 23.60 -8.83
C LYS A 98 16.98 22.26 -9.42
N SER A 99 15.77 21.85 -9.11
CA SER A 99 15.09 20.78 -9.84
C SER A 99 14.66 21.33 -11.21
N LEU A 100 15.12 20.70 -12.29
CA LEU A 100 14.86 21.13 -13.67
C LEU A 100 13.61 20.46 -14.24
N ASP A 101 13.40 19.18 -13.93
CA ASP A 101 12.20 18.42 -14.28
C ASP A 101 12.12 17.15 -13.42
N ALA A 102 10.92 16.58 -13.30
CA ALA A 102 10.70 15.22 -12.83
C ALA A 102 9.84 14.47 -13.85
N GLY A 103 9.93 13.14 -13.90
CA GLY A 103 9.27 12.39 -14.95
C GLY A 103 9.19 10.90 -14.68
N ILE A 104 8.45 10.22 -15.54
CA ILE A 104 8.34 8.76 -15.55
C ILE A 104 9.08 8.15 -16.73
N ILE A 105 9.52 6.91 -16.56
CA ILE A 105 9.98 6.05 -17.65
C ILE A 105 8.88 5.03 -17.92
N THR A 106 8.30 5.07 -19.12
CA THR A 106 7.19 4.21 -19.52
C THR A 106 7.66 2.78 -19.83
N LYS A 107 6.73 1.80 -19.90
CA LYS A 107 7.05 0.39 -20.16
C LYS A 107 7.81 0.16 -21.49
N ASP A 108 7.57 1.00 -22.48
CA ASP A 108 8.27 1.00 -23.77
C ASP A 108 9.60 1.79 -23.74
N GLY A 109 9.97 2.38 -22.60
CA GLY A 109 11.24 3.07 -22.35
C GLY A 109 11.27 4.52 -22.80
N ASN A 110 10.11 5.15 -23.04
CA ASN A 110 10.02 6.59 -23.28
C ASN A 110 10.02 7.36 -21.95
N PHE A 111 10.34 8.65 -22.01
CA PHE A 111 10.31 9.56 -20.87
C PHE A 111 9.13 10.51 -21.01
N ARG A 112 8.44 10.78 -19.91
CA ARG A 112 7.37 11.79 -19.85
C ARG A 112 7.60 12.70 -18.66
N SER A 113 7.55 14.00 -18.91
CA SER A 113 7.66 15.03 -17.88
C SER A 113 6.42 15.07 -16.99
N LEU A 114 6.62 15.47 -15.74
CA LEU A 114 5.61 15.81 -14.75
C LEU A 114 5.66 17.32 -14.42
N SER A 115 6.27 18.16 -15.26
CA SER A 115 6.46 19.58 -14.98
C SER A 115 5.17 20.36 -14.77
N ASN A 116 4.08 19.86 -15.36
CA ASN A 116 2.75 20.46 -15.31
C ASN A 116 1.82 19.66 -14.38
N LEU A 117 2.37 18.92 -13.42
CA LEU A 117 1.60 18.21 -12.41
C LEU A 117 0.90 19.23 -11.50
N GLN A 118 -0.44 19.17 -11.44
CA GLN A 118 -1.25 19.90 -10.46
C GLN A 118 -1.90 18.95 -9.47
N GLU A 119 -2.53 17.89 -9.95
CA GLU A 119 -3.24 16.91 -9.11
C GLU A 119 -3.24 15.52 -9.78
N PHE A 120 -3.26 14.47 -8.95
CA PHE A 120 -3.48 13.09 -9.35
C PHE A 120 -4.97 12.75 -9.28
N PHE A 121 -5.47 12.01 -10.27
CA PHE A 121 -6.80 11.44 -10.22
C PHE A 121 -6.76 9.96 -10.60
N ILE A 122 -7.71 9.20 -10.09
CA ILE A 122 -7.97 7.83 -10.52
C ILE A 122 -9.40 7.76 -11.09
N LEU A 123 -9.54 7.08 -12.22
CA LEU A 123 -10.83 6.72 -12.78
C LEU A 123 -10.98 5.21 -12.66
N VAL A 124 -11.89 4.77 -11.81
CA VAL A 124 -12.18 3.35 -11.57
C VAL A 124 -13.50 2.97 -12.22
N GLU A 125 -13.66 1.68 -12.55
CA GLU A 125 -14.94 1.18 -13.05
C GLU A 125 -16.04 1.30 -11.99
N ARG A 126 -17.27 1.55 -12.42
CA ARG A 126 -18.43 1.46 -11.53
C ARG A 126 -18.79 -0.01 -11.31
N VAL A 127 -18.80 -0.41 -10.04
CA VAL A 127 -19.21 -1.75 -9.63
C VAL A 127 -20.68 -1.74 -9.18
N LYS A 128 -21.48 -2.71 -9.64
CA LYS A 128 -22.84 -2.94 -9.17
C LYS A 128 -22.85 -3.97 -8.03
N GLY A 129 -23.68 -3.75 -7.03
CA GLY A 129 -23.96 -4.66 -5.92
C GLY A 129 -24.51 -3.90 -4.72
N ARG A 130 -24.75 -4.60 -3.62
CA ARG A 130 -25.16 -4.08 -2.32
C ARG A 130 -24.03 -4.34 -1.32
N GLU A 131 -23.65 -3.35 -0.54
CA GLU A 131 -22.62 -3.48 0.49
C GLU A 131 -23.01 -4.53 1.53
N TYR A 132 -22.04 -5.35 1.95
CA TYR A 132 -22.27 -6.43 2.92
C TYR A 132 -22.69 -5.91 4.31
N PHE A 133 -22.38 -4.66 4.67
CA PHE A 133 -22.82 -4.11 5.96
C PHE A 133 -24.34 -4.12 6.09
N HIS A 134 -25.08 -3.99 4.97
CA HIS A 134 -26.54 -4.05 5.00
C HIS A 134 -27.07 -5.43 5.39
N ASP A 135 -26.38 -6.51 4.99
CA ASP A 135 -26.74 -7.85 5.46
C ASP A 135 -26.57 -7.94 6.99
N LEU A 136 -25.50 -7.35 7.53
CA LEU A 136 -25.27 -7.32 8.98
C LEU A 136 -26.34 -6.50 9.72
N GLU A 137 -26.76 -5.36 9.16
CA GLU A 137 -27.88 -4.58 9.72
C GLU A 137 -29.20 -5.36 9.71
N GLU A 138 -29.47 -6.14 8.65
CA GLU A 138 -30.66 -6.99 8.56
C GLU A 138 -30.63 -8.11 9.60
N ILE A 139 -29.47 -8.74 9.80
CA ILE A 139 -29.28 -9.76 10.83
C ILE A 139 -29.52 -9.19 12.24
N VAL A 140 -29.06 -7.95 12.51
CA VAL A 140 -29.38 -7.25 13.77
C VAL A 140 -30.90 -7.09 13.93
N LYS A 141 -31.60 -6.61 12.89
CA LYS A 141 -33.05 -6.35 12.95
C LYS A 141 -33.87 -7.62 13.11
N LYS A 142 -33.48 -8.69 12.42
CA LYS A 142 -34.17 -9.99 12.46
C LYS A 142 -33.86 -10.77 13.73
N GLY A 143 -32.64 -10.64 14.27
CA GLY A 143 -32.15 -11.42 15.40
C GLY A 143 -31.83 -12.89 15.08
N SER A 144 -31.79 -13.25 13.79
CA SER A 144 -31.54 -14.62 13.30
C SER A 144 -30.74 -14.60 11.99
N LEU A 145 -30.13 -15.74 11.65
CA LEU A 145 -29.45 -15.94 10.35
C LEU A 145 -30.38 -16.64 9.36
N GLU A 146 -30.26 -16.24 8.11
CA GLU A 146 -30.77 -16.99 6.97
C GLU A 146 -29.66 -17.84 6.35
N GLU A 147 -30.05 -18.80 5.50
CA GLU A 147 -29.10 -19.65 4.79
C GLU A 147 -28.11 -18.82 3.96
N LEU A 148 -28.60 -17.78 3.28
CA LEU A 148 -27.77 -16.90 2.46
C LEU A 148 -26.71 -16.16 3.28
N ASP A 149 -26.99 -15.77 4.53
CA ASP A 149 -26.01 -15.10 5.40
C ASP A 149 -24.81 -16.02 5.68
N LEU A 150 -25.11 -17.31 5.92
CA LEU A 150 -24.11 -18.34 6.13
C LEU A 150 -23.31 -18.60 4.84
N GLU A 151 -23.99 -18.72 3.70
CA GLU A 151 -23.33 -18.94 2.42
C GLU A 151 -22.41 -17.78 2.04
N ARG A 152 -22.85 -16.53 2.24
CA ARG A 152 -22.05 -15.33 2.00
C ARG A 152 -20.84 -15.28 2.94
N CYS A 153 -21.04 -15.54 4.23
CA CYS A 153 -19.95 -15.61 5.21
C CYS A 153 -18.87 -16.63 4.79
N LYS A 154 -19.27 -17.84 4.37
CA LYS A 154 -18.35 -18.87 3.86
C LYS A 154 -17.64 -18.40 2.58
N ALA A 155 -18.36 -17.78 1.64
CA ALA A 155 -17.80 -17.29 0.39
C ALA A 155 -16.70 -16.22 0.61
N LEU A 156 -16.89 -15.32 1.57
CA LEU A 156 -15.89 -14.32 1.95
C LEU A 156 -14.64 -14.97 2.56
N SER A 157 -14.83 -15.94 3.46
CA SER A 157 -13.74 -16.72 4.07
C SER A 157 -12.93 -17.47 3.00
N HIS A 158 -13.62 -18.12 2.06
CA HIS A 158 -13.00 -18.87 0.97
C HIS A 158 -12.24 -17.96 0.00
N TYR A 159 -12.75 -16.76 -0.25
CA TYR A 159 -12.06 -15.76 -1.06
C TYR A 159 -10.74 -15.32 -0.42
N LEU A 160 -10.74 -15.00 0.89
CA LEU A 160 -9.51 -14.67 1.62
C LEU A 160 -8.51 -15.84 1.59
N ALA A 161 -8.97 -17.05 1.88
CA ALA A 161 -8.11 -18.25 1.80
C ALA A 161 -7.45 -18.39 0.42
N LYS A 162 -8.19 -18.10 -0.67
CA LYS A 162 -7.68 -18.13 -2.04
C LYS A 162 -6.63 -17.05 -2.27
N ILE A 163 -6.87 -15.78 -1.91
CA ILE A 163 -5.88 -14.72 -2.17
C ILE A 163 -4.64 -14.89 -1.27
N HIS A 164 -4.81 -15.29 0.00
CA HIS A 164 -3.72 -15.50 0.95
C HIS A 164 -2.82 -16.70 0.61
N SER A 165 -3.32 -17.65 -0.21
CA SER A 165 -2.50 -18.74 -0.75
C SER A 165 -1.34 -18.26 -1.64
N ARG A 166 -1.45 -17.05 -2.21
CA ARG A 166 -0.36 -16.44 -2.99
C ARG A 166 0.67 -15.86 -2.03
N ARG A 167 1.85 -16.48 -2.00
CA ARG A 167 2.99 -16.06 -1.18
C ARG A 167 4.03 -15.31 -2.02
N LYS A 168 4.84 -14.49 -1.35
CA LYS A 168 5.98 -13.79 -1.96
C LYS A 168 7.17 -13.82 -1.03
N ASN A 169 8.34 -14.21 -1.55
CA ASN A 169 9.58 -14.14 -0.79
C ASN A 169 10.14 -12.71 -0.84
N ALA A 170 9.70 -11.85 0.08
CA ALA A 170 10.20 -10.48 0.23
C ALA A 170 10.27 -10.10 1.73
N PRO A 171 11.27 -10.57 2.48
CA PRO A 171 11.32 -10.40 3.93
C PRO A 171 11.29 -8.94 4.40
N SER A 172 11.98 -8.05 3.68
CA SER A 172 11.96 -6.61 3.99
C SER A 172 10.57 -6.01 3.87
N LEU A 173 9.77 -6.48 2.90
CA LEU A 173 8.40 -6.02 2.71
C LEU A 173 7.52 -6.44 3.90
N TYR A 174 7.64 -7.67 4.39
CA TYR A 174 6.90 -8.08 5.60
C TYR A 174 7.26 -7.22 6.82
N VAL A 175 8.56 -7.02 7.06
CA VAL A 175 9.05 -6.16 8.16
C VAL A 175 8.51 -4.73 8.02
N ARG A 176 8.43 -4.21 6.79
CA ARG A 176 7.80 -2.92 6.49
C ARG A 176 6.31 -2.93 6.82
N ARG A 177 5.54 -3.94 6.41
CA ARG A 177 4.09 -4.02 6.69
C ARG A 177 3.79 -4.05 8.18
N ILE A 178 4.55 -4.79 8.96
CA ILE A 178 4.40 -4.80 10.43
C ILE A 178 4.82 -3.45 11.04
N ARG A 179 5.77 -2.73 10.44
CA ARG A 179 6.11 -1.36 10.87
C ARG A 179 4.98 -0.38 10.55
N GLU A 180 4.39 -0.47 9.37
CA GLU A 180 3.28 0.38 8.92
C GLU A 180 2.01 0.15 9.75
N LEU A 181 1.71 -1.09 10.17
CA LEU A 181 0.61 -1.37 11.10
C LEU A 181 0.70 -0.49 12.36
N ILE A 182 1.91 -0.29 12.89
CA ILE A 182 2.09 0.51 14.09
C ILE A 182 2.18 2.00 13.75
N GLY A 183 3.06 2.37 12.82
CA GLY A 183 3.51 3.75 12.66
C GLY A 183 3.04 4.49 11.40
N HIS A 184 2.20 3.89 10.56
CA HIS A 184 1.63 4.62 9.43
C HIS A 184 0.53 5.57 9.91
N GLY A 185 0.41 6.73 9.24
CA GLY A 185 -0.59 7.75 9.55
C GLY A 185 -2.05 7.35 9.32
N GLU A 186 -2.28 6.16 8.74
CA GLU A 186 -3.61 5.56 8.56
C GLU A 186 -3.79 4.27 9.37
N CYS A 187 -2.82 3.95 10.23
CA CYS A 187 -2.84 2.78 11.09
C CYS A 187 -2.84 3.20 12.57
N ILE A 188 -2.25 2.42 13.49
CA ILE A 188 -2.40 2.64 14.93
C ILE A 188 -2.00 4.06 15.36
N MET A 189 -0.74 4.47 15.17
CA MET A 189 -0.29 5.81 15.59
C MET A 189 -1.10 6.93 14.91
N GLY A 190 -1.38 6.77 13.61
CA GLY A 190 -2.18 7.74 12.87
C GLY A 190 -3.61 7.88 13.39
N LEU A 191 -4.28 6.77 13.73
CA LEU A 191 -5.62 6.83 14.32
C LEU A 191 -5.60 7.46 15.71
N LEU A 192 -4.61 7.12 16.53
CA LEU A 192 -4.43 7.72 17.85
C LEU A 192 -4.23 9.24 17.78
N ASP A 193 -3.42 9.72 16.84
CA ASP A 193 -3.16 11.15 16.61
C ASP A 193 -4.42 11.94 16.19
N ASN A 194 -5.44 11.26 15.66
CA ASN A 194 -6.69 11.89 15.20
C ASN A 194 -7.77 11.96 16.29
N TYR A 195 -7.57 11.38 17.48
CA TYR A 195 -8.52 11.55 18.56
C TYR A 195 -8.49 12.98 19.12
N PRO A 196 -9.66 13.54 19.49
CA PRO A 196 -9.72 14.83 20.17
C PRO A 196 -9.07 14.77 21.55
N GLU A 197 -8.63 15.91 22.08
CA GLU A 197 -7.99 15.99 23.40
C GLU A 197 -8.89 15.49 24.54
N LYS A 198 -10.21 15.70 24.43
CA LYS A 198 -11.21 15.29 25.42
C LYS A 198 -11.96 14.06 24.92
N LEU A 199 -11.82 12.95 25.65
CA LEU A 199 -12.46 11.67 25.36
C LEU A 199 -13.26 11.20 26.58
N ASP A 200 -14.52 10.80 26.37
CA ASP A 200 -15.40 10.34 27.45
C ASP A 200 -15.31 8.82 27.71
N PHE A 201 -14.63 8.09 26.81
CA PHE A 201 -14.59 6.61 26.81
C PHE A 201 -13.18 6.03 27.01
N THR A 202 -12.14 6.86 26.98
CA THR A 202 -10.74 6.44 27.19
C THR A 202 -9.90 7.62 27.69
N SER A 203 -8.62 7.38 27.99
CA SER A 203 -7.67 8.39 28.44
C SER A 203 -6.37 8.32 27.66
N TRP A 204 -5.59 9.40 27.65
CA TRP A 204 -4.28 9.42 27.02
C TRP A 204 -3.32 8.36 27.58
N ASP A 205 -3.41 8.07 28.88
CA ASP A 205 -2.62 7.01 29.53
C ASP A 205 -3.01 5.61 29.02
N GLU A 206 -4.30 5.39 28.76
CA GLU A 206 -4.78 4.13 28.17
C GLU A 206 -4.32 4.00 26.71
N LEU A 207 -4.46 5.05 25.90
CA LEU A 207 -3.97 5.07 24.52
C LEU A 207 -2.45 4.84 24.44
N LEU A 208 -1.68 5.50 25.31
CA LEU A 208 -0.22 5.29 25.45
C LEU A 208 0.10 3.84 25.80
N LYS A 209 -0.70 3.21 26.67
CA LYS A 209 -0.53 1.80 27.03
C LYS A 209 -0.82 0.88 25.84
N ILE A 210 -1.89 1.14 25.09
CA ILE A 210 -2.24 0.39 23.87
C ILE A 210 -1.10 0.49 22.86
N GLU A 211 -0.57 1.69 22.60
CA GLU A 211 0.52 1.90 21.66
C GLU A 211 1.78 1.11 22.07
N LYS A 212 2.19 1.18 23.35
CA LYS A 212 3.32 0.41 23.88
C LYS A 212 3.15 -1.10 23.67
N LEU A 213 1.96 -1.63 23.95
CA LEU A 213 1.65 -3.05 23.71
C LEU A 213 1.75 -3.41 22.22
N CYS A 214 1.33 -2.51 21.33
CA CYS A 214 1.44 -2.71 19.89
C CYS A 214 2.90 -2.70 19.41
N VAL A 215 3.76 -1.86 20.00
CA VAL A 215 5.22 -1.89 19.78
C VAL A 215 5.83 -3.23 20.20
N ASP A 216 5.44 -3.77 21.36
CA ASP A 216 5.89 -5.09 21.81
C ASP A 216 5.47 -6.20 20.83
N TRP A 217 4.21 -6.15 20.37
CA TRP A 217 3.69 -7.07 19.36
C TRP A 217 4.47 -7.01 18.05
N ARG A 218 4.87 -5.81 17.60
CA ARG A 218 5.74 -5.67 16.43
C ARG A 218 7.03 -6.47 16.59
N TRP A 219 7.68 -6.43 17.76
CA TRP A 219 8.90 -7.20 17.99
C TRP A 219 8.67 -8.71 17.99
N LYS A 220 7.50 -9.17 18.47
CA LYS A 220 7.09 -10.58 18.43
C LYS A 220 6.83 -11.09 17.01
N ILE A 221 6.26 -10.26 16.14
CA ILE A 221 5.76 -10.71 14.83
C ILE A 221 6.74 -10.42 13.68
N LYS A 222 7.52 -9.32 13.73
CA LYS A 222 8.30 -8.83 12.57
C LYS A 222 9.24 -9.86 11.93
N GLY A 223 9.70 -10.87 12.68
CA GLY A 223 10.58 -11.93 12.19
C GLY A 223 9.88 -13.04 11.41
N LYS A 224 8.54 -13.09 11.43
CA LYS A 224 7.71 -14.12 10.77
C LYS A 224 7.53 -13.86 9.28
N THR A 225 8.61 -13.53 8.58
CA THR A 225 8.57 -13.03 7.20
C THR A 225 8.02 -14.03 6.19
N TYR A 226 8.04 -15.33 6.52
CA TYR A 226 7.44 -16.41 5.74
C TYR A 226 5.90 -16.31 5.64
N ARG A 227 5.26 -15.52 6.51
CA ARG A 227 3.82 -15.30 6.50
C ARG A 227 3.35 -14.34 5.42
N LEU A 228 4.25 -13.61 4.75
CA LEU A 228 3.90 -12.64 3.72
C LEU A 228 3.04 -13.26 2.61
N CYS A 229 1.79 -12.80 2.51
CA CYS A 229 0.85 -13.20 1.46
C CYS A 229 0.25 -12.00 0.76
N GLN A 230 -0.40 -12.27 -0.37
CA GLN A 230 -1.28 -11.30 -0.98
C GLN A 230 -2.45 -11.03 -0.02
N VAL A 231 -2.83 -9.76 0.14
CA VAL A 231 -3.96 -9.31 0.98
C VAL A 231 -4.82 -8.32 0.21
N HIS A 232 -6.06 -8.15 0.59
CA HIS A 232 -6.84 -6.98 0.23
C HIS A 232 -6.31 -5.73 0.95
N GLY A 233 -6.03 -5.85 2.25
CA GLY A 233 -5.53 -4.79 3.11
C GLY A 233 -6.62 -3.90 3.73
N ASP A 234 -7.88 -4.08 3.34
CA ASP A 234 -9.03 -3.32 3.90
C ASP A 234 -10.38 -4.04 3.68
N PHE A 235 -10.37 -5.35 3.97
CA PHE A 235 -11.49 -6.23 3.69
C PHE A 235 -12.60 -6.12 4.75
N HIS A 236 -13.36 -5.03 4.74
CA HIS A 236 -14.48 -4.81 5.65
C HIS A 236 -15.83 -4.75 4.90
N PRO A 237 -16.98 -4.87 5.61
CA PRO A 237 -18.30 -5.00 4.98
C PRO A 237 -18.67 -3.91 3.97
N TRP A 238 -18.25 -2.65 4.19
CA TRP A 238 -18.48 -1.55 3.24
C TRP A 238 -17.70 -1.66 1.91
N ASN A 239 -16.60 -2.41 1.87
CA ASN A 239 -15.81 -2.62 0.64
C ASN A 239 -16.23 -3.89 -0.12
N ILE A 240 -17.27 -4.60 0.34
CA ILE A 240 -17.73 -5.86 -0.23
C ILE A 240 -19.13 -5.63 -0.81
N LEU A 241 -19.24 -5.69 -2.13
CA LEU A 241 -20.51 -5.54 -2.85
C LEU A 241 -21.03 -6.90 -3.29
N PHE A 242 -22.02 -7.43 -2.58
CA PHE A 242 -22.76 -8.61 -3.01
C PHE A 242 -23.67 -8.30 -4.19
N GLN A 243 -23.68 -9.23 -5.14
CA GLN A 243 -24.59 -9.27 -6.27
C GLN A 243 -25.64 -10.35 -5.95
N GLU A 244 -26.04 -11.13 -6.96
CA GLU A 244 -26.92 -12.27 -6.76
C GLU A 244 -26.24 -13.39 -5.96
N GLY A 245 -26.94 -13.90 -4.94
CA GLY A 245 -26.44 -14.97 -4.07
C GLY A 245 -25.11 -14.62 -3.40
N VAL A 246 -24.13 -15.51 -3.55
CA VAL A 246 -22.78 -15.39 -2.97
C VAL A 246 -21.78 -14.67 -3.87
N LYS A 247 -22.18 -14.23 -5.07
CA LYS A 247 -21.28 -13.52 -5.98
C LYS A 247 -21.04 -12.12 -5.42
N PHE A 248 -19.78 -11.72 -5.30
CA PHE A 248 -19.44 -10.37 -4.85
C PHE A 248 -18.26 -9.79 -5.61
N ARG A 249 -18.11 -8.48 -5.48
CA ARG A 249 -16.94 -7.72 -5.92
C ARG A 249 -16.41 -6.91 -4.75
N VAL A 250 -15.11 -6.65 -4.76
CA VAL A 250 -14.43 -5.86 -3.72
C VAL A 250 -14.01 -4.51 -4.26
N LEU A 251 -14.00 -3.52 -3.38
CA LEU A 251 -13.59 -2.14 -3.61
C LEU A 251 -12.40 -1.77 -2.73
N ASP A 252 -11.74 -0.67 -3.05
CA ASP A 252 -10.74 0.00 -2.22
C ASP A 252 -9.64 -0.90 -1.63
N ARG A 253 -8.59 -1.07 -2.42
CA ARG A 253 -7.37 -1.80 -2.04
C ARG A 253 -6.20 -0.86 -1.72
N SER A 254 -6.50 0.29 -1.13
CA SER A 254 -5.53 1.38 -0.90
C SER A 254 -4.40 1.02 0.05
N ARG A 255 -4.61 0.06 0.96
CA ARG A 255 -3.65 -0.27 2.03
C ARG A 255 -2.54 -1.23 1.63
N GLY A 256 -2.48 -1.70 0.38
CA GLY A 256 -1.31 -2.42 -0.16
C GLY A 256 -1.59 -3.86 -0.59
N GLU A 257 -0.70 -4.38 -1.46
CA GLU A 257 -0.92 -5.67 -2.13
C GLU A 257 -0.47 -6.89 -1.30
N TRP A 258 0.56 -6.72 -0.48
CA TRP A 258 1.24 -7.79 0.24
C TRP A 258 1.29 -7.46 1.72
N GLY A 259 0.97 -8.41 2.58
CA GLY A 259 0.86 -8.20 4.02
C GLY A 259 0.69 -9.48 4.82
N GLU A 260 0.08 -9.34 5.97
CA GLU A 260 -0.25 -10.43 6.88
C GLU A 260 -1.74 -10.76 6.76
N ALA A 261 -2.09 -12.04 6.69
CA ALA A 261 -3.48 -12.49 6.56
C ALA A 261 -4.39 -12.00 7.70
N ALA A 262 -3.81 -11.82 8.88
CA ALA A 262 -4.49 -11.26 10.05
C ALA A 262 -5.15 -9.90 9.79
N ASP A 263 -4.62 -9.10 8.87
CA ASP A 263 -5.18 -7.82 8.48
C ASP A 263 -6.60 -7.98 7.93
N ASP A 264 -6.76 -8.74 6.84
CA ASP A 264 -8.06 -8.97 6.20
C ASP A 264 -9.04 -9.73 7.12
N LEU A 265 -8.53 -10.70 7.89
CA LEU A 265 -9.36 -11.47 8.81
C LEU A 265 -9.94 -10.59 9.90
N SER A 266 -9.10 -9.79 10.57
CA SER A 266 -9.57 -8.89 11.64
C SER A 266 -10.45 -7.77 11.07
N SER A 267 -10.11 -7.23 9.89
CA SER A 267 -10.88 -6.19 9.21
C SER A 267 -12.34 -6.58 8.97
N LEU A 268 -12.61 -7.84 8.61
CA LEU A 268 -13.97 -8.32 8.46
C LEU A 268 -14.56 -8.74 9.80
N THR A 269 -13.90 -9.65 10.51
CA THR A 269 -14.49 -10.36 11.65
C THR A 269 -14.73 -9.49 12.88
N ILE A 270 -14.03 -8.36 13.03
CA ILE A 270 -14.33 -7.42 14.12
C ILE A 270 -15.77 -6.88 14.01
N ASN A 271 -16.33 -6.81 12.80
CA ASN A 271 -17.72 -6.37 12.60
C ASN A 271 -18.72 -7.39 13.14
N TYR A 272 -18.38 -8.68 13.17
CA TYR A 272 -19.19 -9.68 13.86
C TYR A 272 -19.13 -9.53 15.39
N LEU A 273 -18.24 -8.69 15.92
CA LEU A 273 -18.23 -8.32 17.34
C LEU A 273 -18.92 -6.97 17.55
N PHE A 274 -18.66 -5.98 16.69
CA PHE A 274 -19.17 -4.62 16.85
C PHE A 274 -20.67 -4.48 16.60
N PHE A 275 -21.22 -5.10 15.55
CA PHE A 275 -22.66 -5.03 15.28
C PHE A 275 -23.51 -5.49 16.49
N PRO A 276 -23.29 -6.68 17.09
CA PRO A 276 -24.05 -7.09 18.26
C PRO A 276 -23.70 -6.29 19.52
N LEU A 277 -22.45 -5.82 19.69
CA LEU A 277 -22.08 -4.96 20.82
C LEU A 277 -22.82 -3.62 20.79
N GLN A 278 -22.90 -2.98 19.62
CA GLN A 278 -23.60 -1.71 19.46
C GLN A 278 -25.12 -1.89 19.59
N ALA A 279 -25.67 -2.97 19.03
CA ALA A 279 -27.11 -3.20 19.05
C ALA A 279 -27.63 -3.71 20.41
N PHE A 280 -26.86 -4.56 21.10
CA PHE A 280 -27.34 -5.33 22.25
C PHE A 280 -26.45 -5.22 23.50
N GLY A 281 -25.35 -4.48 23.45
CA GLY A 281 -24.39 -4.33 24.56
C GLY A 281 -23.56 -5.58 24.86
N LYS A 282 -23.68 -6.64 24.05
CA LYS A 282 -22.95 -7.91 24.25
C LYS A 282 -22.77 -8.66 22.95
N VAL A 283 -21.68 -9.41 22.84
CA VAL A 283 -21.49 -10.37 21.74
C VAL A 283 -22.34 -11.61 22.00
N ASN A 284 -23.34 -11.85 21.16
CA ASN A 284 -24.29 -12.96 21.25
C ASN A 284 -24.57 -13.58 19.87
N GLU A 285 -25.41 -14.62 19.86
CA GLU A 285 -26.02 -15.10 18.61
C GLU A 285 -26.90 -13.99 18.00
N PRO A 286 -27.02 -13.93 16.67
CA PRO A 286 -26.44 -14.85 15.68
C PRO A 286 -24.97 -14.60 15.29
N PHE A 287 -24.39 -13.48 15.72
CA PHE A 287 -23.08 -13.04 15.23
C PHE A 287 -21.91 -13.90 15.72
N LYS A 288 -22.03 -14.53 16.89
CA LYS A 288 -21.09 -15.57 17.35
C LYS A 288 -20.95 -16.69 16.33
N THR A 289 -22.06 -17.15 15.75
CA THR A 289 -22.06 -18.18 14.71
C THR A 289 -21.34 -17.69 13.44
N LEU A 290 -21.58 -16.46 12.98
CA LEU A 290 -20.86 -15.90 11.82
C LEU A 290 -19.35 -15.82 12.06
N PHE A 291 -18.93 -15.30 13.21
CA PHE A 291 -17.51 -15.22 13.57
C PHE A 291 -16.85 -16.59 13.55
N ARG A 292 -17.48 -17.57 14.21
CA ARG A 292 -16.96 -18.94 14.29
C ARG A 292 -16.87 -19.57 12.91
N ILE A 293 -17.94 -19.56 12.11
CA ILE A 293 -17.96 -20.18 10.79
C ILE A 293 -16.92 -19.55 9.87
N PHE A 294 -16.80 -18.22 9.88
CA PHE A 294 -15.81 -17.53 9.06
C PHE A 294 -14.39 -18.00 9.35
N MET A 295 -14.03 -18.03 10.64
CA MET A 295 -12.69 -18.42 11.10
C MET A 295 -12.44 -19.92 10.88
N GLU A 296 -13.39 -20.79 11.21
CA GLU A 296 -13.28 -22.24 11.00
C GLU A 296 -13.10 -22.59 9.53
N GLU A 297 -13.86 -21.99 8.62
CA GLU A 297 -13.71 -22.22 7.18
C GLU A 297 -12.36 -21.73 6.66
N TYR A 298 -11.88 -20.60 7.17
CA TYR A 298 -10.59 -20.04 6.76
C TYR A 298 -9.45 -20.95 7.23
N LEU A 299 -9.45 -21.33 8.51
CA LEU A 299 -8.43 -22.20 9.10
C LEU A 299 -8.45 -23.58 8.44
N ARG A 300 -9.62 -24.17 8.25
CA ARG A 300 -9.77 -25.47 7.57
C ARG A 300 -9.21 -25.46 6.15
N LYS A 301 -9.36 -24.36 5.41
CA LYS A 301 -8.84 -24.24 4.03
C LYS A 301 -7.36 -23.92 3.95
N THR A 302 -6.82 -23.18 4.91
CA THR A 302 -5.44 -22.68 4.85
C THR A 302 -4.46 -23.46 5.71
N GLY A 303 -4.94 -24.13 6.76
CA GLY A 303 -4.13 -24.70 7.83
C GLY A 303 -3.37 -23.66 8.66
N ASP A 304 -3.67 -22.36 8.52
CA ASP A 304 -2.90 -21.26 9.15
C ASP A 304 -3.31 -21.01 10.62
N GLU A 305 -3.13 -22.02 11.47
CA GLU A 305 -3.38 -21.92 12.92
C GLU A 305 -2.50 -20.84 13.60
N GLU A 306 -1.35 -20.51 13.00
CA GLU A 306 -0.47 -19.48 13.54
C GLU A 306 -1.09 -18.08 13.44
N VAL A 307 -2.07 -17.85 12.56
CA VAL A 307 -2.75 -16.54 12.47
C VAL A 307 -3.37 -16.13 13.81
N LEU A 308 -3.88 -17.10 14.58
CA LEU A 308 -4.46 -16.88 15.91
C LEU A 308 -3.42 -16.39 16.92
N LYS A 309 -2.12 -16.58 16.66
CA LYS A 309 -1.00 -16.14 17.51
C LYS A 309 -0.46 -14.76 17.14
N VAL A 310 -0.91 -14.17 16.03
CA VAL A 310 -0.38 -12.89 15.51
C VAL A 310 -1.46 -11.84 15.21
N ILE A 311 -2.74 -12.19 15.27
CA ILE A 311 -3.86 -11.32 14.89
C ILE A 311 -4.17 -10.20 15.89
N GLN A 312 -3.66 -10.29 17.11
CA GLN A 312 -3.96 -9.38 18.22
C GLN A 312 -3.74 -7.90 17.92
N PRO A 313 -2.57 -7.43 17.43
CA PRO A 313 -2.38 -6.02 17.11
C PRO A 313 -3.25 -5.56 15.93
N PHE A 314 -3.71 -6.47 15.08
CA PHE A 314 -4.64 -6.13 14.00
C PHE A 314 -6.05 -5.91 14.55
N TYR A 315 -6.54 -6.73 15.48
CA TYR A 315 -7.79 -6.41 16.19
C TYR A 315 -7.69 -5.13 17.02
N ALA A 316 -6.56 -4.90 17.70
CA ALA A 316 -6.34 -3.65 18.42
C ALA A 316 -6.47 -2.46 17.46
N TRP A 317 -5.79 -2.52 16.31
CA TRP A 317 -5.90 -1.51 15.28
C TRP A 317 -7.33 -1.31 14.78
N ARG A 318 -8.04 -2.38 14.43
CA ARG A 318 -9.42 -2.27 13.91
C ARG A 318 -10.44 -1.81 14.96
N GLY A 319 -10.07 -1.83 16.24
CA GLY A 319 -10.92 -1.37 17.33
C GLY A 319 -10.60 0.03 17.85
N LEU A 320 -9.56 0.68 17.30
CA LEU A 320 -9.35 2.13 17.40
C LEU A 320 -10.24 2.84 16.39
#